data_AF-A0AB73GTM7-F1
#
_entry.id   AF-A0AB73GTM7-F1
#
_cell.length_a   1.000
_cell.length_b   1.000
_cell.length_c   1.000
_cell.angle_alpha   90.00
_cell.angle_beta   90.00
_cell.angle_gamma   90.00
#
_symmetry.space_group_name_H-M   'P 1'
#
loop_
_entity.id
_entity.type
_entity.pdbx_description
1 polymer ?
#
loop_
_entity_poly.entity_id
_entity_poly.type
_entity_poly.pdbx_seq_one_letter_code
_entity_poly.pdbx_strand_id
1 'polypeptide(L)'
;MDPSLQHAARLLQQGHLAQAIAAYRRILQAQPRCADAWYNLGYLLRQTGEASAALDAYAQALQCGAALPEQIHLNRAALLSDHLHQEAAALKELDLALQCRPDYAPALLNLGNLQEELGARDQAVAAYRRLLASPPVDAQTRALQLQATARLLHLDPPTHAQDTRLLALAQAGSVAGQDPALTATLLHALAHAYDRLGLHSQAFAAASAANRHGHAHARRYDPIRTQQQFDSIAAVFADASDARQPPPMDAVGDAVPALFICGMFRSGSTLIEQALSRHSCIAAGGELDALPRLVAQSLSPFPQAAQHLSSHTLTQLAAAYRQRMAAAVPQHAQLRYITDKRPDNFLLIGLIKQLFPAARIVHTRRHPLDNGLSIFMQQLNPQRFDYAGRLEDIGHFYAAYQRLMAHWLSLYPDSIHTFDYDAFVAAPEPSLRALLDFLQLPWEPDCLDFHKAPGAVRTASYWQVRQPLHGDASGRWKPYATQLAPLRDTLARFGIMPAD
;
A
#
# COMPACT_ATOMS: atom_id res chain seq x y z
N MET A 1 -10.62 26.75 32.22
CA MET A 1 -9.56 26.05 31.48
C MET A 1 -8.22 26.63 31.90
N ASP A 2 -7.23 25.78 32.20
CA ASP A 2 -5.86 26.20 32.55
C ASP A 2 -5.24 27.00 31.37
N PRO A 3 -4.74 28.23 31.59
CA PRO A 3 -4.07 29.02 30.55
C PRO A 3 -2.92 28.29 29.84
N SER A 4 -2.24 27.40 30.56
CA SER A 4 -1.14 26.58 30.03
C SER A 4 -1.65 25.59 28.98
N LEU A 5 -2.79 24.93 29.27
CA LEU A 5 -3.44 24.01 28.31
C LEU A 5 -3.94 24.76 27.07
N GLN A 6 -4.50 25.96 27.23
CA GLN A 6 -4.95 26.78 26.10
C GLN A 6 -3.77 27.22 25.22
N HIS A 7 -2.65 27.59 25.82
CA HIS A 7 -1.43 27.94 25.08
C HIS A 7 -0.89 26.73 24.30
N ALA A 8 -0.78 25.56 24.95
CA ALA A 8 -0.34 24.33 24.29
C ALA A 8 -1.27 23.93 23.14
N ALA A 9 -2.59 24.01 23.35
CA ALA A 9 -3.59 23.74 22.32
C ALA A 9 -3.50 24.71 21.13
N ARG A 10 -3.20 25.99 21.39
CA ARG A 10 -3.00 26.99 20.32
C ARG A 10 -1.76 26.69 19.49
N LEU A 11 -0.65 26.30 20.13
CA LEU A 11 0.56 25.88 19.42
C LEU A 11 0.28 24.67 18.53
N LEU A 12 -0.50 23.70 19.02
CA LEU A 12 -0.94 22.56 18.23
C LEU A 12 -1.79 22.99 17.02
N GLN A 13 -2.79 23.86 17.23
CA GLN A 13 -3.63 24.38 16.14
C GLN A 13 -2.84 25.15 15.07
N GLN A 14 -1.74 25.79 15.47
CA GLN A 14 -0.83 26.52 14.56
C GLN A 14 0.20 25.60 13.89
N GLY A 15 0.21 24.29 14.18
CA GLY A 15 1.15 23.34 13.62
C GLY A 15 2.57 23.43 14.19
N HIS A 16 2.78 24.14 15.30
CA HIS A 16 4.06 24.24 15.98
C HIS A 16 4.33 22.99 16.86
N LEU A 17 4.40 21.82 16.22
CA LEU A 17 4.36 20.51 16.88
C LEU A 17 5.42 20.35 17.98
N ALA A 18 6.68 20.70 17.70
CA ALA A 18 7.76 20.58 18.67
C ALA A 18 7.56 21.46 19.92
N GLN A 19 7.06 22.68 19.71
CA GLN A 19 6.76 23.61 20.80
C GLN A 19 5.55 23.14 21.61
N ALA A 20 4.52 22.61 20.95
CA ALA A 20 3.35 22.03 21.60
C ALA A 20 3.74 20.81 22.46
N ILE A 21 4.58 19.90 21.96
CA ILE A 21 5.10 18.76 22.72
C ILE A 21 5.83 19.24 23.98
N ALA A 22 6.73 20.22 23.84
CA ALA A 22 7.44 20.78 24.98
C ALA A 22 6.48 21.43 26.01
N ALA A 23 5.45 22.13 25.54
CA ALA A 23 4.43 22.73 26.41
C ALA A 23 3.62 21.68 27.19
N TYR A 24 3.14 20.62 26.52
CA TYR A 24 2.43 19.53 27.19
C TYR A 24 3.31 18.78 28.19
N ARG A 25 4.59 18.54 27.88
CA ARG A 25 5.54 17.95 28.83
C ARG A 25 5.72 18.82 30.09
N ARG A 26 5.78 20.15 29.96
CA ARG A 26 5.83 21.07 31.12
C ARG A 26 4.56 21.03 31.96
N ILE A 27 3.39 20.99 31.31
CA ILE A 27 2.10 20.83 32.01
C ILE A 27 2.13 19.53 32.84
N LEU A 28 2.61 18.43 32.26
CA LEU A 28 2.67 17.14 32.93
C LEU A 28 3.71 17.06 34.06
N GLN A 29 4.77 17.87 34.00
CA GLN A 29 5.70 18.01 35.14
C GLN A 29 5.02 18.68 36.34
N ALA A 30 4.18 19.70 36.11
CA ALA A 30 3.45 20.39 37.16
C ALA A 30 2.18 19.64 37.61
N GLN A 31 1.51 18.96 36.68
CA GLN A 31 0.24 18.28 36.85
C GLN A 31 0.28 16.88 36.22
N PRO A 32 0.95 15.89 36.85
CA PRO A 32 1.12 14.56 36.28
C PRO A 32 -0.18 13.79 36.02
N ARG A 33 -1.28 14.20 36.66
CA ARG A 33 -2.62 13.59 36.51
C ARG A 33 -3.52 14.31 35.50
N CYS A 34 -2.99 15.23 34.70
CA CYS A 34 -3.75 15.94 33.68
C CYS A 34 -4.02 15.03 32.46
N ALA A 35 -5.19 14.39 32.42
CA ALA A 35 -5.56 13.48 31.34
C ALA A 35 -5.54 14.14 29.95
N ASP A 36 -6.02 15.38 29.83
CA ASP A 36 -6.03 16.12 28.56
C ASP A 36 -4.62 16.42 28.02
N ALA A 37 -3.67 16.70 28.92
CA ALA A 37 -2.27 16.91 28.52
C ALA A 37 -1.64 15.61 28.03
N TRP A 38 -1.90 14.48 28.70
CA TRP A 38 -1.46 13.16 28.25
C TRP A 38 -2.06 12.77 26.90
N TYR A 39 -3.37 13.00 26.70
CA TYR A 39 -4.05 12.72 25.44
C TYR A 39 -3.43 13.52 24.27
N ASN A 40 -3.29 14.83 24.43
CA ASN A 40 -2.76 15.69 23.38
C ASN A 40 -1.26 15.44 23.12
N LEU A 41 -0.49 15.09 24.16
CA LEU A 41 0.88 14.63 23.99
C LEU A 41 0.94 13.34 23.18
N GLY A 42 0.09 12.35 23.48
CA GLY A 42 -0.01 11.12 22.70
C GLY A 42 -0.37 11.38 21.22
N TYR A 43 -1.32 12.30 20.98
CA TYR A 43 -1.68 12.72 19.63
C TYR A 43 -0.50 13.33 18.86
N LEU A 44 0.26 14.23 19.49
CA LEU A 44 1.43 14.85 18.88
C LEU A 44 2.56 13.85 18.62
N LEU A 45 2.84 12.97 19.58
CA LEU A 45 3.87 11.93 19.43
C LEU A 45 3.54 10.96 18.29
N ARG A 46 2.26 10.64 18.10
CA ARG A 46 1.81 9.89 16.91
C ARG A 46 2.13 10.64 15.62
N GLN A 47 1.82 11.94 15.55
CA GLN A 47 2.09 12.75 14.35
C GLN A 47 3.58 12.88 14.04
N THR A 48 4.46 12.83 15.05
CA THR A 48 5.92 12.86 14.87
C THR A 48 6.55 11.47 14.68
N GLY A 49 5.74 10.40 14.65
CA GLY A 49 6.20 9.03 14.39
C GLY A 49 6.74 8.29 15.61
N GLU A 50 6.59 8.84 16.82
CA GLU A 50 7.01 8.23 18.09
C GLU A 50 5.93 7.28 18.63
N ALA A 51 5.61 6.22 17.89
CA ALA A 51 4.46 5.33 18.15
C ALA A 51 4.43 4.74 19.57
N SER A 52 5.57 4.24 20.08
CA SER A 52 5.64 3.67 21.44
C SER A 52 5.36 4.72 22.52
N ALA A 53 5.99 5.89 22.43
CA ALA A 53 5.78 6.98 23.38
C ALA A 53 4.34 7.52 23.32
N ALA A 54 3.72 7.51 22.14
CA ALA A 54 2.32 7.85 21.98
C ALA A 54 1.39 6.86 22.71
N LEU A 55 1.66 5.55 22.62
CA LEU A 55 0.90 4.53 23.35
C LEU A 55 1.02 4.70 24.86
N ASP A 56 2.21 5.01 25.37
CA ASP A 56 2.43 5.27 26.79
C ASP A 56 1.67 6.50 27.27
N ALA A 57 1.73 7.60 26.52
CA ALA A 57 0.99 8.81 26.83
C ALA A 57 -0.53 8.57 26.83
N TYR A 58 -1.05 7.81 25.86
CA TYR A 58 -2.46 7.42 25.86
C TYR A 58 -2.85 6.50 27.03
N ALA A 59 -1.97 5.59 27.44
CA ALA A 59 -2.20 4.77 28.63
C ALA A 59 -2.28 5.63 29.90
N GLN A 60 -1.41 6.64 30.03
CA GLN A 60 -1.45 7.60 31.13
C GLN A 60 -2.74 8.43 31.12
N ALA A 61 -3.21 8.87 29.94
CA ALA A 61 -4.48 9.60 29.82
C ALA A 61 -5.66 8.77 30.35
N LEU A 62 -5.73 7.47 30.00
CA LEU A 62 -6.75 6.55 30.50
C LEU A 62 -6.65 6.36 32.03
N GLN A 63 -5.45 6.14 32.56
CA GLN A 63 -5.22 6.02 34.02
C GLN A 63 -5.62 7.28 34.79
N CYS A 64 -5.48 8.46 34.16
CA CYS A 64 -5.86 9.74 34.74
C CYS A 64 -7.37 10.04 34.63
N GLY A 65 -8.18 9.15 34.05
CA GLY A 65 -9.63 9.32 33.94
C GLY A 65 -10.04 10.27 32.81
N ALA A 66 -9.44 10.12 31.63
CA ALA A 66 -9.84 10.88 30.44
C ALA A 66 -11.36 10.81 30.18
N ALA A 67 -11.95 11.93 29.78
CA ALA A 67 -13.40 12.05 29.61
C ALA A 67 -13.96 11.25 28.42
N LEU A 68 -13.13 10.93 27.42
CA LEU A 68 -13.51 10.29 26.17
C LEU A 68 -12.61 9.07 25.89
N PRO A 69 -12.66 8.03 26.75
CA PRO A 69 -11.77 6.87 26.66
C PRO A 69 -11.90 6.12 25.33
N GLU A 70 -13.08 6.11 24.71
CA GLU A 70 -13.31 5.49 23.40
C GLU A 70 -12.47 6.11 22.28
N GLN A 71 -12.19 7.42 22.35
CA GLN A 71 -11.33 8.10 21.38
C GLN A 71 -9.86 7.71 21.58
N ILE A 72 -9.46 7.49 22.83
CA ILE A 72 -8.09 7.08 23.16
C ILE A 72 -7.85 5.65 22.68
N HIS A 73 -8.77 4.75 22.97
CA HIS A 73 -8.73 3.37 22.49
C HIS A 73 -8.70 3.29 20.95
N LEU A 74 -9.52 4.10 20.26
CA LEU A 74 -9.46 4.21 18.79
C LEU A 74 -8.06 4.65 18.29
N ASN A 75 -7.48 5.68 18.90
CA ASN A 75 -6.16 6.18 18.49
C ASN A 75 -5.04 5.17 18.77
N ARG A 76 -5.13 4.42 19.88
CA ARG A 76 -4.23 3.30 20.19
C ARG A 76 -4.37 2.18 19.17
N ALA A 77 -5.59 1.81 18.79
CA ALA A 77 -5.84 0.81 17.76
C ALA A 77 -5.19 1.18 16.42
N ALA A 78 -5.37 2.43 15.97
CA ALA A 78 -4.74 2.92 14.74
C ALA A 78 -3.20 2.85 14.81
N LEU A 79 -2.59 3.25 15.93
CA LEU A 79 -1.14 3.14 16.13
C LEU A 79 -0.64 1.69 16.05
N LEU A 80 -1.33 0.78 16.74
CA LEU A 80 -0.99 -0.64 16.78
C LEU A 80 -1.10 -1.29 15.40
N SER A 81 -2.15 -0.94 14.64
CA SER A 81 -2.38 -1.48 13.30
C SER A 81 -1.40 -0.91 12.27
N ASP A 82 -1.28 0.41 12.19
CA ASP A 82 -0.63 1.11 11.08
C ASP A 82 0.89 1.18 11.23
N HIS A 83 1.39 1.27 12.47
CA HIS A 83 2.81 1.54 12.74
C HIS A 83 3.56 0.38 13.41
N LEU A 84 2.86 -0.46 14.18
CA LEU A 84 3.49 -1.54 14.95
C LEU A 84 3.15 -2.94 14.45
N HIS A 85 2.20 -3.05 13.52
CA HIS A 85 1.73 -4.33 12.97
C HIS A 85 1.32 -5.33 14.07
N GLN A 86 0.56 -4.83 15.07
CA GLN A 86 0.04 -5.62 16.19
C GLN A 86 -1.49 -5.72 16.10
N GLU A 87 -1.99 -6.46 15.11
CA GLU A 87 -3.42 -6.47 14.75
C GLU A 87 -4.30 -7.03 15.86
N ALA A 88 -3.84 -8.07 16.57
CA ALA A 88 -4.59 -8.63 17.70
C ALA A 88 -4.75 -7.60 18.83
N ALA A 89 -3.72 -6.80 19.10
CA ALA A 89 -3.80 -5.72 20.08
C ALA A 89 -4.69 -4.58 19.59
N ALA A 90 -4.63 -4.24 18.30
CA ALA A 90 -5.49 -3.23 17.69
C ALA A 90 -6.98 -3.62 17.77
N LEU A 91 -7.33 -4.88 17.47
CA LEU A 91 -8.69 -5.41 17.64
C LEU A 91 -9.17 -5.27 19.09
N LYS A 92 -8.32 -5.63 20.06
CA LYS A 92 -8.65 -5.50 21.49
C LYS A 92 -8.92 -4.04 21.87
N GLU A 93 -8.14 -3.09 21.37
CA GLU A 93 -8.39 -1.66 21.61
C GLU A 93 -9.70 -1.19 20.97
N LEU A 94 -10.06 -1.66 19.77
CA LEU A 94 -11.37 -1.36 19.16
C LEU A 94 -12.53 -1.93 19.98
N ASP A 95 -12.38 -3.15 20.51
CA ASP A 95 -13.37 -3.75 21.40
C ASP A 95 -13.53 -2.92 22.69
N LEU A 96 -12.42 -2.45 23.29
CA LEU A 96 -12.47 -1.56 24.45
C LEU A 96 -13.16 -0.23 24.12
N ALA A 97 -12.90 0.36 22.95
CA ALA A 97 -13.61 1.57 22.51
C ALA A 97 -15.13 1.35 22.42
N LEU A 98 -15.54 0.18 21.90
CA LEU A 98 -16.95 -0.20 21.79
C LEU A 98 -17.57 -0.63 23.12
N GLN A 99 -16.78 -1.06 24.11
CA GLN A 99 -17.26 -1.26 25.48
C GLN A 99 -17.53 0.08 26.16
N CYS A 100 -16.70 1.10 25.92
CA CYS A 100 -16.93 2.46 26.42
C CYS A 100 -18.15 3.12 25.74
N ARG A 101 -18.28 2.97 24.42
CA ARG A 101 -19.42 3.49 23.65
C ARG A 101 -19.80 2.50 22.52
N PRO A 102 -20.86 1.69 22.69
CA PRO A 102 -21.23 0.61 21.76
C PRO A 102 -21.55 1.01 20.31
N ASP A 103 -21.96 2.25 20.09
CA ASP A 103 -22.33 2.83 18.80
C ASP A 103 -21.30 3.84 18.27
N TYR A 104 -20.07 3.82 18.81
CA TYR A 104 -19.03 4.78 18.40
C TYR A 104 -18.60 4.56 16.94
N ALA A 105 -19.17 5.37 16.05
CA ALA A 105 -19.06 5.21 14.60
C ALA A 105 -17.62 5.09 14.07
N PRO A 106 -16.65 5.91 14.53
CA PRO A 106 -15.25 5.74 14.14
C PRO A 106 -14.68 4.36 14.49
N ALA A 107 -14.99 3.81 15.68
CA ALA A 107 -14.51 2.50 16.08
C ALA A 107 -15.16 1.38 15.26
N LEU A 108 -16.45 1.46 14.95
CA LEU A 108 -17.13 0.49 14.08
C LEU A 108 -16.55 0.49 12.66
N LEU A 109 -16.27 1.66 12.09
CA LEU A 109 -15.64 1.75 10.76
C LEU A 109 -14.23 1.15 10.78
N ASN A 110 -13.41 1.48 11.79
CA ASN A 110 -12.04 0.95 11.91
C ASN A 110 -12.02 -0.55 12.20
N LEU A 111 -12.98 -1.08 12.98
CA LEU A 111 -13.17 -2.51 13.16
C LEU A 111 -13.50 -3.21 11.86
N GLY A 112 -14.41 -2.65 11.06
CA GLY A 112 -14.71 -3.16 9.73
C GLY A 112 -13.46 -3.20 8.83
N ASN A 113 -12.73 -2.09 8.75
CA ASN A 113 -11.51 -1.98 7.93
C ASN A 113 -10.44 -2.99 8.36
N LEU A 114 -10.15 -3.10 9.67
CA LEU A 114 -9.13 -4.03 10.18
C LEU A 114 -9.55 -5.49 9.96
N GLN A 115 -10.82 -5.83 10.15
CA GLN A 115 -11.32 -7.17 9.86
C GLN A 115 -11.26 -7.50 8.36
N GLU A 116 -11.46 -6.50 7.48
CA GLU A 116 -11.19 -6.69 6.05
C GLU A 116 -9.71 -7.03 5.81
N GLU A 117 -8.76 -6.27 6.36
CA GLU A 117 -7.32 -6.53 6.20
C GLU A 117 -6.91 -7.92 6.73
N LEU A 118 -7.58 -8.40 7.77
CA LEU A 118 -7.37 -9.72 8.36
C LEU A 118 -8.10 -10.86 7.64
N GLY A 119 -9.12 -10.54 6.83
CA GLY A 119 -9.80 -11.50 5.94
C GLY A 119 -11.04 -12.08 6.58
N ALA A 120 -11.39 -11.54 7.74
CA ALA A 120 -12.55 -11.82 8.54
C ALA A 120 -13.78 -11.11 7.95
N ARG A 121 -14.19 -11.57 6.75
CA ARG A 121 -15.26 -10.95 5.94
C ARG A 121 -16.56 -10.77 6.71
N ASP A 122 -17.00 -11.81 7.41
CA ASP A 122 -18.27 -11.79 8.14
C ASP A 122 -18.23 -10.78 9.30
N GLN A 123 -17.10 -10.72 10.02
CA GLN A 123 -16.88 -9.74 11.08
C GLN A 123 -16.83 -8.31 10.53
N ALA A 124 -16.19 -8.10 9.38
CA ALA A 124 -16.16 -6.80 8.71
C ALA A 124 -17.57 -6.33 8.30
N VAL A 125 -18.33 -7.20 7.64
CA VAL A 125 -19.73 -6.93 7.25
C VAL A 125 -20.59 -6.62 8.48
N ALA A 126 -20.43 -7.38 9.57
CA ALA A 126 -21.17 -7.14 10.80
C ALA A 126 -20.86 -5.75 11.41
N ALA A 127 -19.59 -5.34 11.44
CA ALA A 127 -19.19 -4.03 11.96
C ALA A 127 -19.77 -2.87 11.12
N TYR A 128 -19.70 -2.97 9.79
CA TYR A 128 -20.29 -1.96 8.91
C TYR A 128 -21.81 -1.89 9.02
N ARG A 129 -22.50 -3.04 9.08
CA ARG A 129 -23.96 -3.07 9.26
C ARG A 129 -24.38 -2.47 10.59
N ARG A 130 -23.61 -2.68 11.67
CA ARG A 130 -23.84 -2.01 12.97
C ARG A 130 -23.73 -0.49 12.85
N LEU A 131 -22.73 0.03 12.13
CA LEU A 131 -22.58 1.47 11.89
C LEU A 131 -23.76 2.05 11.08
N LEU A 132 -24.26 1.31 10.10
CA LEU A 132 -25.39 1.74 9.28
C LEU A 132 -26.75 1.65 9.99
N ALA A 133 -26.86 0.87 11.06
CA ALA A 133 -28.10 0.74 11.83
C ALA A 133 -28.40 1.98 12.70
N SER A 134 -27.40 2.79 13.02
CA SER A 134 -27.58 4.01 13.81
C SER A 134 -28.12 5.16 12.95
N PRO A 135 -29.10 5.95 13.42
CA PRO A 135 -29.52 7.15 12.71
C PRO A 135 -28.36 8.16 12.61
N PRO A 136 -28.15 8.83 11.47
CA PRO A 136 -27.10 9.83 11.35
C PRO A 136 -27.41 11.03 12.23
N VAL A 137 -26.60 11.24 13.28
CA VAL A 137 -26.76 12.35 14.22
C VAL A 137 -26.09 13.64 13.75
N ASP A 138 -25.07 13.55 12.89
CA ASP A 138 -24.31 14.68 12.37
C ASP A 138 -23.66 14.36 10.99
N ALA A 139 -23.01 15.35 10.40
CA ALA A 139 -22.35 15.22 9.09
C ALA A 139 -21.12 14.29 9.10
N GLN A 140 -20.39 14.23 10.22
CA GLN A 140 -19.21 13.37 10.37
C GLN A 140 -19.63 11.90 10.43
N THR A 141 -20.64 11.57 11.24
CA THR A 141 -21.24 10.24 11.33
C THR A 141 -21.80 9.81 9.97
N ARG A 142 -22.48 10.71 9.25
CA ARG A 142 -22.96 10.45 7.89
C ARG A 142 -21.82 10.13 6.92
N ALA A 143 -20.70 10.86 6.99
CA ALA A 143 -19.53 10.59 6.17
C ALA A 143 -18.95 9.19 6.43
N LEU A 144 -18.89 8.76 7.70
CA LEU A 144 -18.43 7.41 8.07
C LEU A 144 -19.40 6.33 7.58
N GLN A 145 -20.71 6.58 7.63
CA GLN A 145 -21.71 5.66 7.08
C GLN A 145 -21.63 5.52 5.56
N LEU A 146 -21.36 6.61 4.84
CA LEU A 146 -21.12 6.56 3.40
C LEU A 146 -19.86 5.75 3.06
N GLN A 147 -18.78 5.90 3.85
CA GLN A 147 -17.58 5.07 3.73
C GLN A 147 -17.89 3.59 4.02
N ALA A 148 -18.65 3.29 5.07
CA ALA A 148 -19.06 1.92 5.38
C ALA A 148 -19.93 1.31 4.27
N THR A 149 -20.82 2.10 3.66
CA THR A 149 -21.64 1.67 2.52
C THR A 149 -20.76 1.35 1.30
N ALA A 150 -19.77 2.21 1.01
CA ALA A 150 -18.78 1.98 -0.03
C ALA A 150 -17.99 0.67 0.21
N ARG A 151 -17.52 0.43 1.44
CA ARG A 151 -16.86 -0.83 1.83
C ARG A 151 -17.77 -2.04 1.68
N LEU A 152 -19.03 -1.95 2.10
CA LEU A 152 -19.99 -3.03 1.97
C LEU A 152 -20.26 -3.39 0.51
N LEU A 153 -20.28 -2.47 -0.45
CA LEU A 153 -20.41 -2.81 -1.87
C LEU A 153 -19.22 -3.63 -2.41
N HIS A 154 -18.06 -3.55 -1.76
CA HIS A 154 -16.93 -4.41 -2.10
C HIS A 154 -17.09 -5.83 -1.53
N LEU A 155 -17.57 -5.93 -0.29
CA LEU A 155 -17.73 -7.20 0.44
C LEU A 155 -19.03 -7.93 0.15
N ASP A 156 -20.07 -7.23 -0.25
CA ASP A 156 -21.42 -7.70 -0.53
C ASP A 156 -21.87 -7.00 -1.83
N PRO A 157 -21.36 -7.47 -2.99
CA PRO A 157 -21.54 -6.80 -4.26
C PRO A 157 -23.02 -6.77 -4.68
N PRO A 158 -23.46 -5.70 -5.35
CA PRO A 158 -24.83 -5.61 -5.85
C PRO A 158 -25.05 -6.62 -6.98
N THR A 159 -26.27 -7.14 -7.09
CA THR A 159 -26.67 -8.05 -8.17
C THR A 159 -27.53 -7.37 -9.24
N HIS A 160 -28.01 -6.15 -8.98
CA HIS A 160 -28.82 -5.36 -9.90
C HIS A 160 -28.58 -3.85 -9.74
N ALA A 161 -28.87 -3.08 -10.80
CA ALA A 161 -28.61 -1.64 -10.84
C ALA A 161 -29.48 -0.81 -9.86
N GLN A 162 -30.62 -1.33 -9.42
CA GLN A 162 -31.55 -0.66 -8.50
C GLN A 162 -31.19 -0.85 -7.02
N ASP A 163 -29.99 -1.34 -6.70
CA ASP A 163 -29.55 -1.48 -5.32
C ASP A 163 -29.53 -0.10 -4.63
N THR A 164 -30.25 0.01 -3.52
CA THR A 164 -30.45 1.28 -2.80
C THR A 164 -29.14 1.87 -2.29
N ARG A 165 -28.12 1.04 -2.04
CA ARG A 165 -26.77 1.47 -1.66
C ARG A 165 -26.11 2.24 -2.81
N LEU A 166 -26.29 1.79 -4.06
CA LEU A 166 -25.76 2.49 -5.24
C LEU A 166 -26.43 3.85 -5.42
N LEU A 167 -27.75 3.90 -5.28
CA LEU A 167 -28.50 5.16 -5.37
C LEU A 167 -28.07 6.15 -4.29
N ALA A 168 -27.91 5.67 -3.04
CA ALA A 168 -27.44 6.49 -1.92
C ALA A 168 -26.04 7.06 -2.16
N LEU A 169 -25.09 6.25 -2.64
CA LEU A 169 -23.75 6.72 -2.96
C LEU A 169 -23.73 7.69 -4.14
N ALA A 170 -24.54 7.45 -5.19
CA ALA A 170 -24.62 8.33 -6.34
C ALA A 170 -25.19 9.70 -5.96
N GLN A 171 -26.23 9.72 -5.12
CA GLN A 171 -26.79 10.96 -4.59
C GLN A 171 -25.76 11.71 -3.74
N ALA A 172 -25.10 11.03 -2.79
CA ALA A 172 -24.08 11.65 -1.94
C ALA A 172 -22.87 12.17 -2.75
N GLY A 173 -22.42 11.42 -3.76
CA GLY A 173 -21.32 11.84 -4.64
C GLY A 173 -21.63 13.06 -5.51
N SER A 174 -22.90 13.49 -5.58
CA SER A 174 -23.35 14.67 -6.34
C SER A 174 -23.63 15.90 -5.47
N VAL A 175 -23.48 15.80 -4.14
CA VAL A 175 -23.76 16.90 -3.21
C VAL A 175 -22.71 18.01 -3.33
N ALA A 176 -23.16 19.23 -3.60
CA ALA A 176 -22.30 20.40 -3.65
C ALA A 176 -21.67 20.70 -2.27
N GLY A 177 -20.38 21.02 -2.25
CA GLY A 177 -19.63 21.33 -1.02
C GLY A 177 -19.23 20.11 -0.18
N GLN A 178 -19.51 18.88 -0.66
CA GLN A 178 -19.01 17.67 -0.02
C GLN A 178 -17.49 17.57 -0.14
N ASP A 179 -16.84 17.03 0.90
CA ASP A 179 -15.40 16.80 0.91
C ASP A 179 -14.93 16.02 -0.34
N PRO A 180 -13.99 16.55 -1.14
CA PRO A 180 -13.52 15.89 -2.35
C PRO A 180 -12.95 14.49 -2.11
N ALA A 181 -12.28 14.24 -0.98
CA ALA A 181 -11.71 12.94 -0.68
C ALA A 181 -12.80 11.88 -0.38
N LEU A 182 -13.83 12.26 0.38
CA LEU A 182 -15.02 11.44 0.55
C LEU A 182 -15.70 11.19 -0.80
N THR A 183 -15.98 12.23 -1.58
CA THR A 183 -16.63 12.09 -2.90
C THR A 183 -15.86 11.15 -3.83
N ALA A 184 -14.53 11.25 -3.89
CA ALA A 184 -13.70 10.31 -4.64
C ALA A 184 -13.87 8.87 -4.15
N THR A 185 -13.90 8.65 -2.83
CA THR A 185 -14.13 7.32 -2.23
C THR A 185 -15.46 6.71 -2.68
N LEU A 186 -16.55 7.49 -2.63
CA LEU A 186 -17.88 7.00 -3.01
C LEU A 186 -17.97 6.68 -4.51
N LEU A 187 -17.38 7.54 -5.33
CA LEU A 187 -17.37 7.37 -6.79
C LEU A 187 -16.50 6.20 -7.24
N HIS A 188 -15.39 5.90 -6.56
CA HIS A 188 -14.62 4.67 -6.82
C HIS A 188 -15.42 3.42 -6.46
N ALA A 189 -16.11 3.40 -5.32
CA ALA A 189 -16.96 2.27 -4.95
C ALA A 189 -18.09 2.04 -5.95
N LEU A 190 -18.72 3.11 -6.44
CA LEU A 190 -19.69 3.06 -7.55
C LEU A 190 -19.07 2.52 -8.84
N ALA A 191 -17.87 2.97 -9.21
CA ALA A 191 -17.18 2.50 -10.40
C ALA A 191 -16.98 0.97 -10.35
N HIS A 192 -16.51 0.45 -9.21
CA HIS A 192 -16.35 -0.99 -9.01
C HIS A 192 -17.67 -1.75 -9.00
N ALA A 193 -18.72 -1.19 -8.42
CA ALA A 193 -20.05 -1.80 -8.41
C ALA A 193 -20.64 -1.89 -9.83
N TYR A 194 -20.58 -0.80 -10.61
CA TYR A 194 -21.04 -0.79 -12.00
C TYR A 194 -20.23 -1.73 -12.89
N ASP A 195 -18.91 -1.82 -12.68
CA ASP A 195 -18.05 -2.77 -13.38
C ASP A 195 -18.49 -4.21 -13.14
N ARG A 196 -18.82 -4.58 -11.89
CA ARG A 196 -19.35 -5.92 -11.58
C ARG A 196 -20.71 -6.21 -12.20
N LEU A 197 -21.53 -5.19 -12.39
CA LEU A 197 -22.82 -5.30 -13.06
C LEU A 197 -22.70 -5.32 -14.60
N GLY A 198 -21.47 -5.22 -15.15
CA GLY A 198 -21.24 -5.10 -16.59
C GLY A 198 -21.62 -3.74 -17.19
N LEU A 199 -21.89 -2.74 -16.35
CA LEU A 199 -22.29 -1.39 -16.72
C LEU A 199 -21.06 -0.52 -17.00
N HIS A 200 -20.23 -0.96 -17.95
CA HIS A 200 -18.87 -0.45 -18.18
C HIS A 200 -18.81 1.06 -18.45
N SER A 201 -19.77 1.62 -19.20
CA SER A 201 -19.82 3.06 -19.46
C SER A 201 -20.05 3.88 -18.18
N GLN A 202 -20.94 3.41 -17.30
CA GLN A 202 -21.19 4.05 -16.00
C GLN A 202 -20.01 3.86 -15.06
N ALA A 203 -19.40 2.68 -15.07
CA ALA A 203 -18.21 2.37 -14.29
C ALA A 203 -17.05 3.32 -14.64
N PHE A 204 -16.77 3.50 -15.93
CA PHE A 204 -15.71 4.39 -16.40
C PHE A 204 -16.01 5.87 -16.08
N ALA A 205 -17.25 6.29 -16.25
CA ALA A 205 -17.66 7.67 -15.92
C ALA A 205 -17.50 7.96 -14.42
N ALA A 206 -17.90 7.02 -13.56
CA ALA A 206 -17.73 7.13 -12.11
C ALA A 206 -16.24 7.17 -11.72
N ALA A 207 -15.40 6.28 -12.26
CA ALA A 207 -13.95 6.28 -12.01
C ALA A 207 -13.30 7.59 -12.48
N SER A 208 -13.69 8.08 -13.65
CA SER A 208 -13.19 9.37 -14.18
C SER A 208 -13.54 10.53 -13.25
N ALA A 209 -14.77 10.57 -12.72
CA ALA A 209 -15.19 11.57 -11.76
C ALA A 209 -14.45 11.41 -10.42
N ALA A 210 -14.28 10.18 -9.94
CA ALA A 210 -13.53 9.87 -8.73
C ALA A 210 -12.09 10.39 -8.81
N ASN A 211 -11.39 10.09 -9.91
CA ASN A 211 -10.02 10.55 -10.16
C ASN A 211 -9.92 12.08 -10.22
N ARG A 212 -10.89 12.77 -10.85
CA ARG A 212 -10.94 14.25 -10.84
C ARG A 212 -11.07 14.82 -9.43
N HIS A 213 -11.94 14.26 -8.60
CA HIS A 213 -12.12 14.71 -7.22
C HIS A 213 -10.90 14.39 -6.35
N GLY A 214 -10.34 13.18 -6.47
CA GLY A 214 -9.16 12.77 -5.72
C GLY A 214 -7.94 13.63 -6.04
N HIS A 215 -7.73 13.95 -7.32
CA HIS A 215 -6.59 14.76 -7.76
C HIS A 215 -6.82 16.28 -7.72
N ALA A 216 -8.00 16.77 -7.29
CA ALA A 216 -8.36 18.19 -7.34
C ALA A 216 -7.36 19.11 -6.59
N HIS A 217 -6.80 18.62 -5.48
CA HIS A 217 -5.81 19.35 -4.66
C HIS A 217 -4.42 18.70 -4.70
N ALA A 218 -4.23 17.68 -5.54
CA ALA A 218 -2.95 16.99 -5.65
C ALA A 218 -2.00 17.76 -6.57
N ARG A 219 -0.70 17.57 -6.37
CA ARG A 219 0.29 18.01 -7.35
C ARG A 219 0.02 17.29 -8.67
N ARG A 220 -0.06 18.04 -9.77
CA ARG A 220 -0.21 17.46 -11.09
C ARG A 220 1.04 16.66 -11.47
N TYR A 221 0.81 15.48 -12.07
CA TYR A 221 1.86 14.68 -12.67
C TYR A 221 2.64 15.50 -13.71
N ASP A 222 3.94 15.22 -13.77
CA ASP A 222 4.87 15.93 -14.64
C ASP A 222 5.73 14.91 -15.38
N PRO A 223 5.44 14.69 -16.67
CA PRO A 223 6.12 13.68 -17.47
C PRO A 223 7.61 14.00 -17.63
N ILE A 224 7.97 15.28 -17.77
CA ILE A 224 9.37 15.70 -17.96
C ILE A 224 10.18 15.37 -16.71
N ARG A 225 9.66 15.73 -15.53
CA ARG A 225 10.35 15.47 -14.27
C ARG A 225 10.51 13.99 -13.96
N THR A 226 9.48 13.16 -14.21
CA THR A 226 9.63 11.71 -13.99
C THR A 226 10.59 11.10 -15.01
N GLN A 227 10.58 11.56 -16.26
CA GLN A 227 11.55 11.10 -17.24
C GLN A 227 12.98 11.45 -16.84
N GLN A 228 13.24 12.71 -16.44
CA GLN A 228 14.54 13.15 -15.94
C GLN A 228 15.00 12.36 -14.71
N GLN A 229 14.07 12.05 -13.80
CA GLN A 229 14.39 11.23 -12.63
C GLN A 229 14.83 9.83 -13.04
N PHE A 230 14.09 9.15 -13.91
CA PHE A 230 14.39 7.78 -14.32
C PHE A 230 15.68 7.72 -15.15
N ASP A 231 15.92 8.72 -15.99
CA ASP A 231 17.15 8.84 -16.76
C ASP A 231 18.36 9.08 -15.86
N SER A 232 18.21 9.92 -14.82
CA SER A 232 19.26 10.11 -13.81
C SER A 232 19.54 8.83 -13.04
N ILE A 233 18.53 8.01 -12.74
CA ILE A 233 18.72 6.71 -12.09
C ILE A 233 19.50 5.78 -13.01
N ALA A 234 19.06 5.63 -14.26
CA ALA A 234 19.75 4.80 -15.25
C ALA A 234 21.21 5.24 -15.45
N ALA A 235 21.46 6.55 -15.52
CA ALA A 235 22.80 7.12 -15.70
C ALA A 235 23.72 6.88 -14.50
N VAL A 236 23.23 7.06 -13.27
CA VAL A 236 24.01 6.81 -12.04
C VAL A 236 24.41 5.33 -11.93
N PHE A 237 23.53 4.42 -12.36
CA PHE A 237 23.75 2.99 -12.33
C PHE A 237 23.90 2.40 -13.75
N ALA A 238 24.69 3.08 -14.59
CA ALA A 238 24.87 2.67 -15.99
C ALA A 238 25.89 1.54 -16.18
N ASP A 239 26.82 1.40 -15.24
CA ASP A 239 27.91 0.42 -15.35
C ASP A 239 27.60 -0.84 -14.53
N ALA A 240 27.66 -1.99 -15.20
CA ALA A 240 27.59 -3.31 -14.58
C ALA A 240 28.98 -3.83 -14.17
N SER A 241 30.05 -3.04 -14.23
CA SER A 241 31.40 -3.48 -13.82
C SER A 241 31.48 -3.91 -12.35
N ASP A 242 30.54 -3.47 -11.49
CA ASP A 242 30.35 -3.96 -10.12
C ASP A 242 29.40 -5.18 -10.01
N ALA A 243 28.73 -5.56 -11.11
CA ALA A 243 27.93 -6.78 -11.23
C ALA A 243 28.84 -8.00 -11.34
N ARG A 244 29.56 -8.30 -10.25
CA ARG A 244 30.23 -9.59 -10.09
C ARG A 244 29.19 -10.68 -10.34
N GLN A 245 29.58 -11.72 -11.09
CA GLN A 245 28.77 -12.92 -11.19
C GLN A 245 28.27 -13.30 -9.79
N PRO A 246 26.97 -13.64 -9.64
CA PRO A 246 26.45 -14.00 -8.34
C PRO A 246 27.32 -15.17 -7.82
N PRO A 247 27.95 -15.03 -6.64
CA PRO A 247 28.64 -16.16 -6.05
C PRO A 247 27.67 -17.34 -5.90
N PRO A 248 28.15 -18.59 -5.88
CA PRO A 248 27.31 -19.75 -5.58
C PRO A 248 26.47 -19.47 -4.32
N MET A 249 25.21 -19.91 -4.28
CA MET A 249 24.32 -19.63 -3.14
C MET A 249 24.94 -20.02 -1.78
N ASP A 250 25.84 -21.00 -1.77
CA ASP A 250 26.53 -21.51 -0.58
C ASP A 250 27.66 -20.59 -0.08
N ALA A 251 28.06 -19.57 -0.87
CA ALA A 251 29.10 -18.60 -0.53
C ALA A 251 28.53 -17.26 0.00
N VAL A 252 27.20 -17.11 0.02
CA VAL A 252 26.52 -16.03 0.73
C VAL A 252 26.53 -16.45 2.20
N GLY A 253 27.20 -15.69 3.08
CA GLY A 253 27.32 -16.03 4.50
C GLY A 253 25.96 -16.26 5.19
N ASP A 254 25.98 -16.65 6.46
CA ASP A 254 24.85 -17.21 7.24
C ASP A 254 23.47 -16.47 7.22
N ALA A 255 23.34 -15.31 6.58
CA ALA A 255 22.09 -14.57 6.46
C ALA A 255 21.26 -15.01 5.23
N VAL A 256 19.98 -15.31 5.47
CA VAL A 256 18.98 -15.60 4.41
C VAL A 256 18.89 -14.42 3.43
N PRO A 257 19.04 -14.63 2.11
CA PRO A 257 18.99 -13.56 1.12
C PRO A 257 17.56 -13.05 0.91
N ALA A 258 17.45 -11.77 0.54
CA ALA A 258 16.20 -11.18 0.09
C ALA A 258 15.90 -11.55 -1.37
N LEU A 259 14.63 -11.87 -1.65
CA LEU A 259 14.06 -11.98 -2.98
C LEU A 259 13.22 -10.74 -3.28
N PHE A 260 13.73 -9.87 -4.15
CA PHE A 260 13.02 -8.63 -4.47
C PHE A 260 11.94 -8.88 -5.51
N ILE A 261 10.72 -8.45 -5.26
CA ILE A 261 9.61 -8.55 -6.21
C ILE A 261 9.12 -7.14 -6.54
N CYS A 262 9.21 -6.75 -7.81
CA CYS A 262 8.88 -5.40 -8.25
C CYS A 262 8.12 -5.39 -9.58
N GLY A 263 7.69 -4.21 -10.01
CA GLY A 263 6.98 -4.04 -11.26
C GLY A 263 6.06 -2.83 -11.24
N MET A 264 5.31 -2.64 -12.32
CA MET A 264 4.30 -1.59 -12.36
C MET A 264 3.23 -1.83 -11.29
N PHE A 265 2.73 -0.79 -10.63
CA PHE A 265 1.64 -0.98 -9.67
C PHE A 265 0.45 -1.65 -10.37
N ARG A 266 -0.19 -2.66 -9.75
CA ARG A 266 -1.24 -3.53 -10.36
C ARG A 266 -0.78 -4.53 -11.44
N SER A 267 0.50 -4.92 -11.47
CA SER A 267 1.06 -5.94 -12.38
C SER A 267 1.04 -7.39 -11.84
N GLY A 268 0.51 -7.63 -10.63
CA GLY A 268 0.41 -8.98 -10.05
C GLY A 268 1.49 -9.34 -9.00
N SER A 269 2.33 -8.40 -8.57
CA SER A 269 3.40 -8.66 -7.57
C SER A 269 2.94 -9.29 -6.26
N THR A 270 1.81 -8.85 -5.69
CA THR A 270 1.24 -9.46 -4.48
C THR A 270 0.82 -10.92 -4.72
N LEU A 271 0.21 -11.22 -5.87
CA LEU A 271 -0.24 -12.57 -6.18
C LEU A 271 0.95 -13.54 -6.24
N ILE A 272 2.06 -13.10 -6.82
CA ILE A 272 3.28 -13.90 -6.90
C ILE A 272 3.96 -14.07 -5.57
N GLU A 273 4.00 -13.03 -4.73
CA GLU A 273 4.45 -13.19 -3.36
C GLU A 273 3.62 -14.22 -2.59
N GLN A 274 2.29 -14.23 -2.74
CA GLN A 274 1.43 -15.23 -2.09
C GLN A 274 1.64 -16.64 -2.64
N ALA A 275 1.91 -16.80 -3.94
CA ALA A 275 2.26 -18.11 -4.50
C ALA A 275 3.61 -18.61 -3.97
N LEU A 276 4.60 -17.71 -3.89
CA LEU A 276 5.92 -18.05 -3.37
C LEU A 276 5.91 -18.32 -1.86
N SER A 277 5.09 -17.62 -1.08
CA SER A 277 5.02 -17.79 0.38
C SER A 277 4.45 -19.13 0.83
N ARG A 278 3.85 -19.88 -0.10
CA ARG A 278 3.42 -21.27 0.11
C ARG A 278 4.58 -22.27 0.00
N HIS A 279 5.71 -21.86 -0.57
CA HIS A 279 6.91 -22.69 -0.63
C HIS A 279 7.60 -22.74 0.75
N SER A 280 7.93 -23.94 1.23
CA SER A 280 8.49 -24.17 2.57
C SER A 280 9.76 -23.36 2.86
N CYS A 281 10.61 -23.15 1.86
CA CYS A 281 11.84 -22.35 1.94
C CYS A 281 11.68 -20.82 1.71
N ILE A 282 10.47 -20.28 1.56
CA ILE A 282 10.26 -18.84 1.31
C ILE A 282 9.32 -18.26 2.37
N ALA A 283 9.76 -17.17 3.01
CA ALA A 283 8.89 -16.37 3.86
C ALA A 283 8.47 -15.07 3.15
N ALA A 284 7.19 -14.70 3.30
CA ALA A 284 6.69 -13.41 2.81
C ALA A 284 7.13 -12.27 3.75
N GLY A 285 7.90 -11.31 3.25
CA GLY A 285 8.22 -10.07 3.98
C GLY A 285 7.26 -8.91 3.67
N GLY A 286 6.49 -8.98 2.58
CA GLY A 286 5.55 -7.93 2.19
C GLY A 286 6.24 -6.66 1.68
N GLU A 287 5.57 -5.52 1.85
CA GLU A 287 6.08 -4.20 1.45
C GLU A 287 7.01 -3.61 2.51
N LEU A 288 8.27 -4.08 2.56
CA LEU A 288 9.27 -3.61 3.53
C LEU A 288 9.67 -2.15 3.26
N ASP A 289 9.76 -1.33 4.31
CA ASP A 289 10.25 0.05 4.17
C ASP A 289 11.75 0.21 4.39
N ALA A 290 12.48 -0.89 4.55
CA ALA A 290 13.91 -0.90 4.80
C ALA A 290 14.68 -0.11 3.73
N LEU A 291 14.49 -0.41 2.44
CA LEU A 291 15.19 0.29 1.36
C LEU A 291 14.82 1.78 1.27
N PRO A 292 13.54 2.19 1.23
CA PRO A 292 13.21 3.61 1.15
C PRO A 292 13.66 4.41 2.37
N ARG A 293 13.64 3.82 3.57
CA ARG A 293 14.21 4.48 4.76
C ARG A 293 15.71 4.69 4.62
N LEU A 294 16.46 3.68 4.17
CA LEU A 294 17.91 3.82 3.93
C LEU A 294 18.20 4.91 2.91
N VAL A 295 17.45 4.95 1.81
CA VAL A 295 17.59 5.99 0.79
C VAL A 295 17.30 7.37 1.38
N ALA A 296 16.18 7.53 2.08
CA ALA A 296 15.79 8.81 2.68
C ALA A 296 16.77 9.32 3.75
N GLN A 297 17.36 8.41 4.54
CA GLN A 297 18.24 8.76 5.66
C GLN A 297 19.70 8.95 5.26
N SER A 298 20.18 8.19 4.28
CA SER A 298 21.61 8.09 3.99
C SER A 298 21.99 8.43 2.56
N LEU A 299 21.04 8.48 1.63
CA LEU A 299 21.29 8.67 0.19
C LEU A 299 20.43 9.79 -0.41
N SER A 300 20.10 10.82 0.37
CA SER A 300 19.38 12.01 -0.12
C SER A 300 20.37 13.13 -0.49
N PRO A 301 20.28 13.74 -1.68
CA PRO A 301 19.33 13.45 -2.76
C PRO A 301 19.70 12.18 -3.54
N PHE A 302 18.68 11.36 -3.86
CA PHE A 302 18.80 10.15 -4.68
C PHE A 302 18.41 10.45 -6.14
N PRO A 303 19.12 9.93 -7.16
CA PRO A 303 20.22 8.95 -7.09
C PRO A 303 21.63 9.53 -6.92
N GLN A 304 21.81 10.85 -6.90
CA GLN A 304 23.13 11.48 -6.98
C GLN A 304 24.06 11.07 -5.82
N ALA A 305 23.53 10.96 -4.60
CA ALA A 305 24.30 10.52 -3.43
C ALA A 305 24.77 9.05 -3.54
N ALA A 306 24.22 8.26 -4.46
CA ALA A 306 24.57 6.86 -4.67
C ALA A 306 25.62 6.62 -5.78
N GLN A 307 26.09 7.68 -6.46
CA GLN A 307 26.99 7.54 -7.61
C GLN A 307 28.36 6.93 -7.27
N HIS A 308 28.88 7.20 -6.06
CA HIS A 308 30.21 6.76 -5.64
C HIS A 308 30.20 6.26 -4.19
N LEU A 309 29.48 5.18 -3.94
CA LEU A 309 29.44 4.56 -2.61
C LEU A 309 30.71 3.77 -2.33
N SER A 310 31.36 4.07 -1.21
CA SER A 310 32.51 3.28 -0.75
C SER A 310 32.08 1.87 -0.35
N SER A 311 32.99 0.89 -0.42
CA SER A 311 32.73 -0.48 0.06
C SER A 311 32.33 -0.52 1.54
N HIS A 312 32.85 0.41 2.36
CA HIS A 312 32.46 0.56 3.76
C HIS A 312 30.99 0.98 3.90
N THR A 313 30.58 2.00 3.15
CA THR A 313 29.19 2.48 3.12
C THR A 313 28.23 1.40 2.63
N LEU A 314 28.57 0.70 1.56
CA LEU A 314 27.77 -0.42 1.04
C LEU A 314 27.59 -1.52 2.10
N THR A 315 28.67 -1.87 2.81
CA THR A 315 28.63 -2.86 3.88
C THR A 315 27.70 -2.44 5.03
N GLN A 316 27.77 -1.17 5.44
CA GLN A 316 26.91 -0.62 6.49
C GLN A 316 25.43 -0.61 6.08
N LEU A 317 25.13 -0.13 4.87
CA LEU A 317 23.76 -0.09 4.35
C LEU A 317 23.17 -1.50 4.21
N ALA A 318 23.97 -2.46 3.71
CA ALA A 318 23.55 -3.86 3.59
C ALA A 318 23.29 -4.50 4.96
N ALA A 319 24.11 -4.21 5.97
CA ALA A 319 23.89 -4.67 7.34
C ALA A 319 22.61 -4.07 7.95
N ALA A 320 22.39 -2.76 7.75
CA ALA A 320 21.20 -2.07 8.25
C ALA A 320 19.89 -2.57 7.60
N TYR A 321 19.95 -2.95 6.31
CA TYR A 321 18.86 -3.63 5.61
C TYR A 321 18.59 -5.01 6.22
N ARG A 322 19.61 -5.86 6.34
CA ARG A 322 19.47 -7.22 6.89
C ARG A 322 18.90 -7.23 8.31
N GLN A 323 19.33 -6.30 9.16
CA GLN A 323 18.81 -6.18 10.53
C GLN A 323 17.30 -5.90 10.54
N ARG A 324 16.80 -5.05 9.63
CA ARG A 324 15.38 -4.72 9.51
C ARG A 324 14.57 -5.88 8.95
N MET A 325 15.09 -6.55 7.92
CA MET A 325 14.46 -7.74 7.34
C MET A 325 14.34 -8.87 8.36
N ALA A 326 15.38 -9.12 9.15
CA ALA A 326 15.37 -10.16 10.19
C ALA A 326 14.33 -9.88 11.30
N ALA A 327 13.98 -8.62 11.55
CA ALA A 327 12.93 -8.26 12.50
C ALA A 327 11.50 -8.46 11.93
N ALA A 328 11.36 -8.53 10.61
CA ALA A 328 10.07 -8.63 9.92
C ALA A 328 9.58 -10.07 9.72
N VAL A 329 10.45 -11.07 9.88
CA VAL A 329 10.14 -12.47 9.58
C VAL A 329 10.30 -13.34 10.83
N PRO A 330 9.33 -14.22 11.16
CA PRO A 330 9.48 -15.16 12.26
C PRO A 330 10.70 -16.07 12.06
N GLN A 331 11.37 -16.46 13.15
CA GLN A 331 12.44 -17.45 13.08
C GLN A 331 11.87 -18.79 12.61
N HIS A 332 12.16 -19.15 11.37
CA HIS A 332 11.91 -20.48 10.82
C HIS A 332 13.24 -21.18 10.57
N ALA A 333 13.26 -22.49 10.78
CA ALA A 333 14.39 -23.32 10.36
C ALA A 333 14.39 -23.43 8.82
N GLN A 334 15.50 -23.07 8.18
CA GLN A 334 15.84 -23.37 6.77
C GLN A 334 15.15 -22.53 5.67
N LEU A 335 14.99 -21.21 5.87
CA LEU A 335 14.59 -20.31 4.77
C LEU A 335 15.73 -20.14 3.73
N ARG A 336 15.38 -20.20 2.44
CA ARG A 336 16.26 -19.85 1.31
C ARG A 336 16.03 -18.42 0.84
N TYR A 337 14.83 -17.87 1.02
CA TYR A 337 14.52 -16.48 0.70
C TYR A 337 13.55 -15.85 1.69
N ILE A 338 13.68 -14.54 1.84
CA ILE A 338 12.64 -13.66 2.39
C ILE A 338 12.23 -12.69 1.28
N THR A 339 10.94 -12.56 0.97
CA THR A 339 10.51 -11.61 -0.07
C THR A 339 10.57 -10.17 0.44
N ASP A 340 11.04 -9.27 -0.42
CA ASP A 340 10.84 -7.82 -0.32
C ASP A 340 10.03 -7.41 -1.55
N LYS A 341 8.71 -7.48 -1.42
CA LYS A 341 7.78 -7.20 -2.51
C LYS A 341 7.35 -5.76 -2.42
N ARG A 342 7.85 -4.92 -3.32
CA ARG A 342 7.34 -3.57 -3.53
C ARG A 342 7.35 -3.21 -5.01
N PRO A 343 6.22 -2.76 -5.58
CA PRO A 343 6.17 -2.33 -6.97
C PRO A 343 7.30 -1.35 -7.30
N ASP A 344 7.48 -0.32 -6.47
CA ASP A 344 8.45 0.76 -6.63
C ASP A 344 9.93 0.35 -6.44
N ASN A 345 10.25 -0.89 -6.03
CA ASN A 345 11.64 -1.37 -5.94
C ASN A 345 12.35 -1.35 -7.31
N PHE A 346 11.64 -1.25 -8.44
CA PHE A 346 12.25 -1.07 -9.76
C PHE A 346 13.12 0.21 -9.85
N LEU A 347 12.83 1.23 -9.04
CA LEU A 347 13.62 2.46 -8.96
C LEU A 347 14.96 2.26 -8.26
N LEU A 348 15.11 1.15 -7.52
CA LEU A 348 16.23 0.88 -6.63
C LEU A 348 17.06 -0.34 -7.07
N ILE A 349 16.78 -0.93 -8.24
CA ILE A 349 17.49 -2.14 -8.72
C ILE A 349 19.01 -1.92 -8.76
N GLY A 350 19.48 -0.78 -9.27
CA GLY A 350 20.92 -0.46 -9.26
C GLY A 350 21.54 -0.50 -7.86
N LEU A 351 20.89 0.13 -6.87
CA LEU A 351 21.33 0.10 -5.48
C LEU A 351 21.24 -1.32 -4.88
N ILE A 352 20.16 -2.04 -5.14
CA ILE A 352 19.97 -3.44 -4.69
C ILE A 352 21.14 -4.30 -5.17
N LYS A 353 21.55 -4.17 -6.44
CA LYS A 353 22.65 -4.95 -7.01
C LYS A 353 24.02 -4.54 -6.46
N GLN A 354 24.23 -3.27 -6.10
CA GLN A 354 25.44 -2.84 -5.38
C GLN A 354 25.50 -3.39 -3.95
N LEU A 355 24.39 -3.37 -3.21
CA LEU A 355 24.32 -3.88 -1.84
C LEU A 355 24.39 -5.41 -1.78
N PHE A 356 23.75 -6.06 -2.75
CA PHE A 356 23.58 -7.50 -2.83
C PHE A 356 23.81 -7.99 -4.27
N PRO A 357 25.08 -8.17 -4.69
CA PRO A 357 25.38 -8.62 -6.06
C PRO A 357 24.73 -9.97 -6.42
N ALA A 358 24.49 -10.85 -5.45
CA ALA A 358 23.81 -12.13 -5.63
C ALA A 358 22.27 -12.04 -5.64
N ALA A 359 21.68 -10.86 -5.38
CA ALA A 359 20.23 -10.74 -5.28
C ALA A 359 19.56 -11.10 -6.60
N ARG A 360 18.53 -11.96 -6.48
CA ARG A 360 17.57 -12.26 -7.54
C ARG A 360 16.38 -11.31 -7.42
N ILE A 361 15.84 -10.94 -8.56
CA ILE A 361 14.72 -10.01 -8.68
C ILE A 361 13.65 -10.65 -9.55
N VAL A 362 12.40 -10.65 -9.08
CA VAL A 362 11.22 -11.02 -9.87
C VAL A 362 10.54 -9.74 -10.33
N HIS A 363 10.57 -9.51 -11.63
CA HIS A 363 9.89 -8.39 -12.28
C HIS A 363 8.52 -8.86 -12.78
N THR A 364 7.44 -8.35 -12.21
CA THR A 364 6.08 -8.67 -12.66
C THR A 364 5.62 -7.76 -13.79
N ARG A 365 5.04 -8.36 -14.84
CA ARG A 365 4.47 -7.69 -16.00
C ARG A 365 3.04 -8.15 -16.23
N ARG A 366 2.20 -7.24 -16.72
CA ARG A 366 0.82 -7.50 -17.16
C ARG A 366 0.52 -6.71 -18.42
N HIS A 367 -0.46 -7.15 -19.21
CA HIS A 367 -0.95 -6.44 -20.39
C HIS A 367 -1.14 -4.94 -20.10
N PRO A 368 -0.51 -4.03 -20.87
CA PRO A 368 -0.47 -2.60 -20.54
C PRO A 368 -1.85 -1.96 -20.34
N LEU A 369 -2.84 -2.33 -21.16
CA LEU A 369 -4.21 -1.80 -21.05
C LEU A 369 -4.95 -2.34 -19.81
N ASP A 370 -4.76 -3.61 -19.45
CA ASP A 370 -5.35 -4.15 -18.22
C ASP A 370 -4.71 -3.53 -16.98
N ASN A 371 -3.39 -3.33 -17.03
CA ASN A 371 -2.66 -2.69 -15.96
C ASN A 371 -3.11 -1.22 -15.80
N GLY A 372 -3.17 -0.46 -16.89
CA GLY A 372 -3.59 0.94 -16.85
C GLY A 372 -5.05 1.12 -16.44
N LEU A 373 -5.96 0.28 -16.95
CA LEU A 373 -7.35 0.25 -16.47
C LEU A 373 -7.41 -0.06 -14.98
N SER A 374 -6.63 -1.04 -14.51
CA SER A 374 -6.63 -1.39 -13.07
C SER A 374 -6.09 -0.26 -12.19
N ILE A 375 -5.15 0.55 -12.67
CA ILE A 375 -4.66 1.73 -11.96
C ILE A 375 -5.75 2.79 -11.94
N PHE A 376 -6.33 3.10 -13.10
CA PHE A 376 -7.36 4.13 -13.27
C PHE A 376 -8.63 3.86 -12.44
N MET A 377 -9.04 2.60 -12.30
CA MET A 377 -10.24 2.23 -11.54
C MET A 377 -10.02 2.23 -10.02
N GLN A 378 -8.77 2.18 -9.56
CA GLN A 378 -8.43 2.01 -8.15
C GLN A 378 -8.34 3.36 -7.42
N GLN A 379 -8.88 3.43 -6.20
CA GLN A 379 -8.63 4.56 -5.32
C GLN A 379 -7.18 4.53 -4.82
N LEU A 380 -6.34 5.42 -5.34
CA LEU A 380 -4.92 5.56 -4.98
C LEU A 380 -4.65 6.91 -4.36
N ASN A 381 -3.64 6.96 -3.46
CA ASN A 381 -3.20 8.23 -2.89
C ASN A 381 -2.56 9.09 -4.01
N PRO A 382 -3.16 10.23 -4.39
CA PRO A 382 -2.67 11.10 -5.46
C PRO A 382 -1.30 11.72 -5.19
N GLN A 383 -0.84 11.76 -3.93
CA GLN A 383 0.49 12.25 -3.57
C GLN A 383 1.59 11.22 -3.87
N ARG A 384 1.26 9.92 -3.83
CA ARG A 384 2.18 8.81 -4.13
C ARG A 384 2.06 8.32 -5.58
N PHE A 385 0.85 8.39 -6.13
CA PHE A 385 0.50 7.93 -7.48
C PHE A 385 -0.07 9.09 -8.29
N ASP A 386 0.68 10.17 -8.42
CA ASP A 386 0.23 11.40 -9.11
C ASP A 386 -0.14 11.16 -10.59
N TYR A 387 0.47 10.15 -11.23
CA TYR A 387 0.15 9.71 -12.58
C TYR A 387 -1.17 8.96 -12.75
N ALA A 388 -1.80 8.47 -11.67
CA ALA A 388 -2.93 7.53 -11.76
C ALA A 388 -4.27 8.18 -12.17
N GLY A 389 -4.37 9.50 -12.12
CA GLY A 389 -5.63 10.21 -12.33
C GLY A 389 -6.05 10.39 -13.80
N ARG A 390 -5.13 10.15 -14.76
CA ARG A 390 -5.36 10.35 -16.20
C ARG A 390 -4.75 9.23 -17.02
N LEU A 391 -5.45 8.81 -18.07
CA LEU A 391 -5.01 7.72 -18.94
C LEU A 391 -3.70 8.04 -19.68
N GLU A 392 -3.50 9.28 -20.09
CA GLU A 392 -2.27 9.72 -20.76
C GLU A 392 -1.07 9.74 -19.79
N ASP A 393 -1.31 10.15 -18.54
CA ASP A 393 -0.28 10.19 -17.50
C ASP A 393 0.14 8.76 -17.09
N ILE A 394 -0.83 7.84 -16.97
CA ILE A 394 -0.58 6.40 -16.81
C ILE A 394 0.26 5.87 -17.98
N GLY A 395 -0.12 6.20 -19.21
CA GLY A 395 0.59 5.73 -20.42
C GLY A 395 2.04 6.23 -20.47
N HIS A 396 2.27 7.51 -20.17
CA HIS A 396 3.61 8.08 -20.10
C HIS A 396 4.45 7.42 -18.99
N PHE A 397 3.90 7.31 -17.77
CA PHE A 397 4.61 6.68 -16.66
C PHE A 397 4.97 5.22 -17.00
N TYR A 398 4.05 4.47 -17.60
CA TYR A 398 4.29 3.09 -18.02
C TYR A 398 5.44 3.01 -19.02
N ALA A 399 5.49 3.91 -20.01
CA ALA A 399 6.58 3.95 -20.98
C ALA A 399 7.94 4.28 -20.33
N ALA A 400 7.98 5.29 -19.45
CA ALA A 400 9.20 5.63 -18.71
C ALA A 400 9.68 4.46 -17.84
N TYR A 401 8.74 3.79 -17.14
CA TYR A 401 9.00 2.58 -16.38
C TYR A 401 9.56 1.44 -17.24
N GLN A 402 8.96 1.18 -18.40
CA GLN A 402 9.38 0.10 -19.29
C GLN A 402 10.80 0.35 -19.84
N ARG A 403 11.14 1.61 -20.15
CA ARG A 403 12.50 2.01 -20.53
C ARG A 403 13.51 1.75 -19.41
N LEU A 404 13.16 2.11 -18.17
CA LEU A 404 14.03 1.87 -17.02
C LEU A 404 14.19 0.36 -16.73
N MET A 405 13.12 -0.43 -16.87
CA MET A 405 13.22 -1.89 -16.76
C MET A 405 14.07 -2.51 -17.87
N ALA A 406 13.99 -2.00 -19.10
CA ALA A 406 14.84 -2.45 -20.20
C ALA A 406 16.33 -2.18 -19.91
N HIS A 407 16.65 -1.04 -19.29
CA HIS A 407 18.00 -0.75 -18.78
C HIS A 407 18.46 -1.77 -17.73
N TRP A 408 17.60 -2.14 -16.77
CA TRP A 408 17.97 -3.16 -15.78
C TRP A 408 18.13 -4.55 -16.37
N LEU A 409 17.26 -4.94 -17.31
CA LEU A 409 17.34 -6.24 -17.98
C LEU A 409 18.60 -6.36 -18.86
N SER A 410 19.10 -5.25 -19.43
CA SER A 410 20.35 -5.27 -20.19
C SER A 410 21.59 -5.45 -19.29
N LEU A 411 21.56 -4.88 -18.07
CA LEU A 411 22.67 -5.01 -17.12
C LEU A 411 22.63 -6.31 -16.30
N TYR A 412 21.44 -6.84 -16.01
CA TYR A 412 21.26 -7.97 -15.09
C TYR A 412 20.39 -9.11 -15.66
N PRO A 413 20.65 -9.60 -16.88
CA PRO A 413 19.80 -10.57 -17.55
C PRO A 413 19.64 -11.89 -16.76
N ASP A 414 20.68 -12.31 -16.03
CA ASP A 414 20.67 -13.56 -15.24
C ASP A 414 20.11 -13.38 -13.82
N SER A 415 19.93 -12.14 -13.35
CA SER A 415 19.44 -11.85 -11.99
C SER A 415 17.99 -11.37 -11.95
N ILE A 416 17.40 -11.06 -13.10
CA ILE A 416 16.02 -10.56 -13.20
C ILE A 416 15.18 -11.53 -14.02
N HIS A 417 14.16 -12.10 -13.38
CA HIS A 417 13.16 -12.91 -14.07
C HIS A 417 11.90 -12.08 -14.32
N THR A 418 11.53 -11.88 -15.59
CA THR A 418 10.24 -11.26 -15.93
C THR A 418 9.12 -12.28 -15.85
N PHE A 419 8.29 -12.15 -14.84
CA PHE A 419 7.10 -12.96 -14.62
C PHE A 419 5.87 -12.32 -15.28
N ASP A 420 5.28 -13.01 -16.24
CA ASP A 420 4.10 -12.54 -16.97
C ASP A 420 2.80 -13.01 -16.28
N TYR A 421 2.03 -12.04 -15.77
CA TYR A 421 0.76 -12.27 -15.10
C TYR A 421 -0.26 -12.99 -15.99
N ASP A 422 -0.38 -12.58 -17.25
CA ASP A 422 -1.39 -13.11 -18.15
C ASP A 422 -1.04 -14.54 -18.57
N ALA A 423 0.25 -14.85 -18.73
CA ALA A 423 0.72 -16.22 -18.92
C ALA A 423 0.44 -17.10 -17.69
N PHE A 424 0.65 -16.58 -16.48
CA PHE A 424 0.35 -17.29 -15.24
C PHE A 424 -1.15 -17.60 -15.09
N VAL A 425 -2.02 -16.65 -15.43
CA VAL A 425 -3.47 -16.88 -15.44
C VAL A 425 -3.86 -18.01 -16.40
N ALA A 426 -3.22 -18.06 -17.58
CA ALA A 426 -3.49 -19.08 -18.58
C ALA A 426 -2.90 -20.46 -18.24
N ALA A 427 -1.71 -20.50 -17.64
CA ALA A 427 -0.96 -21.72 -17.35
C ALA A 427 -0.22 -21.61 -16.00
N PRO A 428 -0.91 -21.81 -14.86
CA PRO A 428 -0.37 -21.48 -13.54
C PRO A 428 0.85 -22.31 -13.14
N GLU A 429 0.76 -23.63 -13.31
CA GLU A 429 1.85 -24.54 -12.94
C GLU A 429 3.11 -24.33 -13.80
N PRO A 430 3.05 -24.30 -15.15
CA PRO A 430 4.23 -24.02 -15.97
C PRO A 430 4.91 -22.69 -15.61
N SER A 431 4.15 -21.62 -15.39
CA SER A 431 4.70 -20.32 -14.99
C SER A 431 5.38 -20.35 -13.63
N LEU A 432 4.79 -21.04 -12.63
CA LEU A 432 5.41 -21.16 -11.31
C LEU A 432 6.63 -22.07 -11.31
N ARG A 433 6.62 -23.16 -12.09
CA ARG A 433 7.80 -24.02 -12.26
C ARG A 433 8.98 -23.24 -12.84
N ALA A 434 8.76 -22.48 -13.91
CA ALA A 434 9.81 -21.65 -14.50
C ALA A 434 10.37 -20.60 -13.51
N LEU A 435 9.51 -20.04 -12.66
CA LEU A 435 9.92 -19.13 -11.60
C LEU A 435 10.76 -19.85 -10.53
N LEU A 436 10.33 -21.02 -10.05
CA LEU A 436 11.08 -21.79 -9.05
C LEU A 436 12.42 -22.31 -9.60
N ASP A 437 12.48 -22.67 -10.88
CA ASP A 437 13.72 -23.04 -11.56
C ASP A 437 14.73 -21.86 -11.57
N PHE A 438 14.26 -20.65 -11.87
CA PHE A 438 15.08 -19.44 -11.76
C PHE A 438 15.58 -19.19 -10.32
N LEU A 439 14.74 -19.48 -9.33
CA LEU A 439 15.09 -19.41 -7.90
C LEU A 439 15.93 -20.61 -7.42
N GLN A 440 16.14 -21.63 -8.26
CA GLN A 440 16.82 -22.88 -7.91
C GLN A 440 16.18 -23.56 -6.69
N LEU A 441 14.84 -23.64 -6.70
CA LEU A 441 14.04 -24.29 -5.67
C LEU A 441 13.29 -25.50 -6.25
N PRO A 442 13.04 -26.54 -5.44
CA PRO A 442 12.22 -27.66 -5.87
C PRO A 442 10.77 -27.22 -6.13
N TRP A 443 10.05 -28.00 -6.93
CA TRP A 443 8.62 -27.79 -7.09
C TRP A 443 7.86 -28.19 -5.82
N GLU A 444 7.00 -27.30 -5.32
CA GLU A 444 6.04 -27.59 -4.26
C GLU A 444 4.61 -27.29 -4.74
N PRO A 445 3.68 -28.26 -4.71
CA PRO A 445 2.33 -28.08 -5.25
C PRO A 445 1.51 -27.02 -4.48
N ASP A 446 1.86 -26.77 -3.21
CA ASP A 446 1.25 -25.77 -2.36
C ASP A 446 1.33 -24.36 -2.94
N CYS A 447 2.28 -24.07 -3.84
CA CYS A 447 2.36 -22.80 -4.56
C CYS A 447 1.13 -22.49 -5.43
N LEU A 448 0.39 -23.51 -5.87
CA LEU A 448 -0.88 -23.34 -6.60
C LEU A 448 -2.04 -22.96 -5.66
N ASP A 449 -1.91 -23.29 -4.39
CA ASP A 449 -2.89 -23.03 -3.34
C ASP A 449 -2.64 -21.69 -2.62
N PHE A 450 -2.14 -20.69 -3.35
CA PHE A 450 -1.80 -19.36 -2.82
C PHE A 450 -2.96 -18.68 -2.06
N HIS A 451 -4.21 -18.93 -2.47
CA HIS A 451 -5.41 -18.38 -1.83
C HIS A 451 -5.66 -18.93 -0.42
N LYS A 452 -4.99 -20.03 -0.06
CA LYS A 452 -5.00 -20.64 1.27
C LYS A 452 -3.83 -20.16 2.14
N ALA A 453 -3.00 -19.22 1.66
CA ALA A 453 -1.89 -18.68 2.44
C ALA A 453 -2.39 -18.05 3.76
N PRO A 454 -1.80 -18.42 4.91
CA PRO A 454 -2.14 -17.81 6.19
C PRO A 454 -1.52 -16.40 6.30
N GLY A 455 -2.16 -15.51 7.05
CA GLY A 455 -1.62 -14.19 7.39
C GLY A 455 -2.40 -13.01 6.80
N ALA A 456 -2.07 -11.81 7.29
CA ALA A 456 -2.62 -10.56 6.79
C ALA A 456 -1.98 -10.20 5.44
N VAL A 457 -2.76 -9.64 4.52
CA VAL A 457 -2.25 -9.14 3.24
C VAL A 457 -2.57 -7.65 3.18
N ARG A 458 -1.56 -6.78 3.17
CA ARG A 458 -1.74 -5.32 3.24
C ARG A 458 -1.51 -4.70 1.86
N THR A 459 -2.49 -4.85 0.97
CA THR A 459 -2.38 -4.31 -0.40
C THR A 459 -3.75 -4.04 -1.02
N ALA A 460 -3.80 -3.15 -2.02
CA ALA A 460 -5.01 -2.91 -2.80
C ALA A 460 -5.52 -4.15 -3.56
N SER A 461 -4.70 -5.21 -3.71
CA SER A 461 -5.12 -6.51 -4.31
C SER A 461 -5.65 -7.53 -3.30
N TYR A 462 -5.87 -7.13 -2.04
CA TYR A 462 -6.13 -8.04 -0.93
C TYR A 462 -7.12 -9.19 -1.23
N TRP A 463 -8.35 -8.85 -1.59
CA TRP A 463 -9.40 -9.84 -1.82
C TRP A 463 -9.13 -10.72 -3.04
N GLN A 464 -8.39 -10.19 -4.04
CA GLN A 464 -8.07 -10.93 -5.26
C GLN A 464 -7.12 -12.09 -4.98
N VAL A 465 -6.20 -11.95 -4.03
CA VAL A 465 -5.24 -13.01 -3.70
C VAL A 465 -5.80 -14.05 -2.72
N ARG A 466 -6.98 -13.79 -2.13
CA ARG A 466 -7.72 -14.74 -1.28
C ARG A 466 -8.76 -15.58 -2.03
N GLN A 467 -8.80 -15.43 -3.35
CA GLN A 467 -9.65 -16.23 -4.23
C GLN A 467 -8.76 -17.15 -5.08
N PRO A 468 -9.28 -18.33 -5.48
CA PRO A 468 -8.63 -19.12 -6.52
C PRO A 468 -8.34 -18.28 -7.76
N LEU A 469 -7.29 -18.63 -8.49
CA LEU A 469 -6.92 -17.91 -9.69
C LEU A 469 -8.08 -17.88 -10.68
N HIS A 470 -8.45 -16.69 -11.17
CA HIS A 470 -9.54 -16.49 -12.10
C HIS A 470 -9.10 -15.60 -13.27
N GLY A 471 -9.70 -15.85 -14.44
CA GLY A 471 -9.36 -15.17 -15.70
C GLY A 471 -9.83 -13.72 -15.82
N ASP A 472 -10.73 -13.27 -14.94
CA ASP A 472 -11.47 -12.01 -15.07
C ASP A 472 -10.60 -10.75 -15.15
N ALA A 473 -9.35 -10.83 -14.71
CA ALA A 473 -8.40 -9.73 -14.76
C ALA A 473 -7.67 -9.62 -16.11
N SER A 474 -7.52 -10.71 -16.86
CA SER A 474 -6.83 -10.73 -18.15
C SER A 474 -7.83 -10.47 -19.27
N GLY A 475 -7.59 -9.43 -20.07
CA GLY A 475 -8.52 -8.98 -21.11
C GLY A 475 -9.72 -8.16 -20.59
N ARG A 476 -9.70 -7.75 -19.31
CA ARG A 476 -10.71 -6.88 -18.70
C ARG A 476 -10.81 -5.52 -19.40
N TRP A 477 -9.75 -5.09 -20.07
CA TRP A 477 -9.73 -3.85 -20.84
C TRP A 477 -10.66 -3.85 -22.05
N LYS A 478 -11.02 -5.02 -22.60
CA LYS A 478 -11.76 -5.13 -23.88
C LYS A 478 -13.10 -4.39 -23.88
N PRO A 479 -13.98 -4.49 -22.86
CA PRO A 479 -15.22 -3.72 -22.83
C PRO A 479 -15.01 -2.20 -22.64
N TYR A 480 -13.80 -1.79 -22.26
CA TYR A 480 -13.39 -0.40 -22.08
C TYR A 480 -12.54 0.13 -23.25
N ALA A 481 -12.39 -0.63 -24.34
CA ALA A 481 -11.46 -0.32 -25.42
C ALA A 481 -11.62 1.12 -25.97
N THR A 482 -12.87 1.55 -26.17
CA THR A 482 -13.19 2.91 -26.63
C THR A 482 -12.73 3.97 -25.63
N GLN A 483 -13.03 3.77 -24.35
CA GLN A 483 -12.68 4.72 -23.28
C GLN A 483 -11.16 4.75 -23.01
N LEU A 484 -10.45 3.65 -23.30
CA LEU A 484 -9.01 3.52 -23.11
C LEU A 484 -8.18 4.03 -24.28
N ALA A 485 -8.80 4.59 -25.33
CA ALA A 485 -8.09 5.14 -26.48
C ALA A 485 -6.94 6.11 -26.07
N PRO A 486 -7.11 7.06 -25.12
CA PRO A 486 -6.00 7.93 -24.72
C PRO A 486 -4.79 7.20 -24.14
N LEU A 487 -5.02 6.11 -23.39
CA LEU A 487 -3.95 5.26 -22.85
C LEU A 487 -3.26 4.50 -23.98
N ARG A 488 -4.04 3.83 -24.83
CA ARG A 488 -3.53 3.05 -25.97
C ARG A 488 -2.69 3.92 -26.90
N ASP A 489 -3.20 5.09 -27.28
CA ASP A 489 -2.53 5.99 -28.21
C ASP A 489 -1.21 6.54 -27.61
N THR A 490 -1.19 6.77 -26.29
CA THR A 490 0.04 7.14 -25.58
C THR A 490 1.05 5.99 -25.60
N LEU A 491 0.63 4.76 -25.29
CA LEU A 491 1.48 3.58 -25.32
C LEU A 491 2.04 3.30 -26.72
N ALA A 492 1.22 3.48 -27.77
CA ALA A 492 1.61 3.32 -29.17
C ALA A 492 2.66 4.36 -29.59
N ARG A 493 2.51 5.62 -29.15
CA ARG A 493 3.51 6.68 -29.38
C ARG A 493 4.90 6.32 -28.85
N PHE A 494 4.96 5.58 -27.75
CA PHE A 494 6.22 5.11 -27.15
C PHE A 494 6.65 3.71 -27.62
N GLY A 495 5.96 3.12 -28.61
CA GLY A 495 6.31 1.81 -29.16
C GLY A 495 6.05 0.63 -28.22
N ILE A 496 5.23 0.80 -27.19
CA ILE A 496 4.87 -0.26 -26.23
C ILE A 496 3.83 -1.22 -26.82
N MET A 497 2.97 -0.70 -27.70
CA MET A 497 1.91 -1.42 -28.39
C MET A 497 1.88 -0.98 -29.87
N PRO A 498 1.36 -1.80 -30.79
CA PRO A 498 1.14 -1.36 -32.17
C PRO A 498 0.16 -0.17 -32.20
N ALA A 499 0.36 0.72 -33.17
CA ALA A 499 -0.68 1.68 -33.57
C ALA A 499 -1.77 0.92 -34.34
N ASP A 500 -3.03 1.24 -34.07
CA ASP A 500 -4.17 0.69 -34.81
C ASP A 500 -4.24 1.22 -36.25
#